data_AF-A0AB33GBG6-F1
#
_entry.id   AF-A0AB33GBG6-F1
#
_cell.length_a   1.000
_cell.length_b   1.000
_cell.length_c   1.000
_cell.angle_alpha   90.00
_cell.angle_beta   90.00
_cell.angle_gamma   90.00
#
_symmetry.space_group_name_H-M   'P 1'
#
loop_
_entity.id
_entity.type
_entity.pdbx_description
1 polymer ?
#
loop_
_entity_poly.entity_id
_entity_poly.type
_entity_poly.pdbx_seq_one_letter_code
_entity_poly.pdbx_strand_id
1 'polypeptide(L)'
;MLEFISRKELVDVLADAARINRIFNAIPPAVEPAVTPALNQMGASQRGEVLLARYDGALAIHGDSDTVHHYDGVIWKPVPDKELQREMAAIFIESEISYSQNGIKSAVDTMKLSLPLMGNTARNLIGFSNGVFDTKVGEFRSHRREDWLLIASGVEFNQAEAGETLASHAPNFWKWLTRSTGGNTRKADRVLSALYMVMANRYDWQLFLEITGPGGSGKSVLAEICTMLAGKANTVSASMAALENPRERALVVGYSLIIMPDMSRYAGDGAGIKAITGGDKVAIDPKHKAPYSTRIPAVILAVNNNAMSFSDRSGGISRRRVIFNFAEVVPENDRDPMLAEKIEEELAVIIRHLLTRFADQGEAKRLLFEQQKSEEALAIKREGDSLVDFCGYLMASVQCDGMFVGNASVIPFSPRKYLYHAYMAYMQSNGLNKPVSLTRFGTDMPGAMAEYGKEYLRKKSTKGNIRSNVSLSDDAEEWLPAATGGTE
;
A
#
# COMPACT_ATOMS: atom_id res chain seq x y z
N MET A 1 73.52 17.06 3.62
CA MET A 1 73.89 17.85 4.81
C MET A 1 72.78 18.86 5.01
N LEU A 2 71.79 18.51 5.84
CA LEU A 2 70.72 19.42 6.28
C LEU A 2 71.06 19.73 7.73
N GLU A 3 71.53 20.94 8.00
CA GLU A 3 71.80 21.39 9.37
C GLU A 3 70.47 21.52 10.10
N PHE A 4 70.28 20.70 11.12
CA PHE A 4 69.15 20.81 12.03
C PHE A 4 69.40 22.01 12.94
N ILE A 5 68.56 23.03 12.81
CA ILE A 5 68.53 24.22 13.68
C ILE A 5 68.39 23.75 15.13
N SER A 6 69.25 24.27 16.00
CA SER A 6 69.26 23.89 17.41
C SER A 6 67.97 24.33 18.12
N ARG A 7 67.56 23.63 19.17
CA ARG A 7 66.34 23.95 19.94
C ARG A 7 66.34 25.39 20.46
N LYS A 8 67.52 25.97 20.70
CA LYS A 8 67.67 27.36 21.16
C LYS A 8 67.41 28.36 20.03
N GLU A 9 67.96 28.12 18.85
CA GLU A 9 67.68 28.93 17.66
C GLU A 9 66.22 28.83 17.22
N LEU A 10 65.57 27.67 17.39
CA LEU A 10 64.15 27.51 17.14
C LEU A 10 63.30 28.36 18.10
N VAL A 11 63.69 28.44 19.37
CA VAL A 11 63.02 29.27 20.37
C VAL A 11 63.25 30.76 20.09
N ASP A 12 64.45 31.16 19.67
CA ASP A 12 64.75 32.55 19.32
C ASP A 12 63.97 33.02 18.08
N VAL A 13 63.78 32.12 17.09
CA VAL A 13 62.94 32.39 15.91
C VAL A 13 61.45 32.51 16.27
N LEU A 14 60.97 31.74 17.25
CA LEU A 14 59.58 31.74 17.71
C LEU A 14 59.30 32.78 18.80
N ALA A 15 60.32 33.41 19.38
CA ALA A 15 60.20 34.47 20.38
C ALA A 15 60.38 35.88 19.79
N ASP A 16 60.78 36.00 18.52
CA ASP A 16 60.86 37.29 17.80
C ASP A 16 59.47 37.81 17.47
N ALA A 17 58.90 38.58 18.40
CA ALA A 17 57.61 39.23 18.27
C ALA A 17 57.52 40.15 17.04
N ALA A 18 58.62 40.76 16.59
CA ALA A 18 58.62 41.63 15.41
C ALA A 18 58.49 40.83 14.11
N ARG A 19 59.08 39.63 14.05
CA ARG A 19 58.95 38.71 12.91
C ARG A 19 57.59 38.01 12.89
N ILE A 20 57.09 37.57 14.04
CA ILE A 20 55.74 36.98 14.17
C ILE A 20 54.68 38.00 13.77
N ASN A 21 54.79 39.24 14.22
CA ASN A 21 53.85 40.29 13.83
C ASN A 21 53.89 40.63 12.33
N ARG A 22 55.01 40.44 11.61
CA ARG A 22 55.02 40.60 10.13
C ARG A 22 54.32 39.48 9.38
N ILE A 23 54.32 38.27 9.92
CA ILE A 23 53.68 37.09 9.30
C ILE A 23 52.16 37.09 9.59
N PHE A 24 51.73 37.62 10.74
CA PHE A 24 50.33 37.58 11.18
C PHE A 24 49.59 38.93 11.16
N ASN A 25 50.25 40.11 11.05
CA ASN A 25 49.58 41.42 10.91
C ASN A 25 49.47 41.92 9.45
N ALA A 26 49.42 41.04 8.47
CA ALA A 26 48.78 41.41 7.21
C ALA A 26 47.26 41.46 7.47
N ILE A 27 46.81 42.55 8.09
CA ILE A 27 45.40 42.93 8.12
C ILE A 27 44.95 42.96 6.65
N PRO A 28 44.00 42.11 6.21
CA PRO A 28 43.38 42.28 4.91
C PRO A 28 42.83 43.71 4.88
N PRO A 29 42.89 44.45 3.76
CA PRO A 29 42.21 45.74 3.69
C PRO A 29 40.80 45.55 4.22
N ALA A 30 40.38 46.41 5.15
CA ALA A 30 39.05 46.36 5.73
C ALA A 30 38.07 46.27 4.55
N VAL A 31 37.37 45.13 4.45
CA VAL A 31 36.23 45.01 3.55
C VAL A 31 35.26 46.05 4.09
N GLU A 32 35.12 47.18 3.39
CA GLU A 32 34.05 48.12 3.65
C GLU A 32 32.76 47.31 3.78
N PRO A 33 31.90 47.57 4.79
CA PRO A 33 30.63 46.86 4.88
C PRO A 33 29.94 47.01 3.54
N ALA A 34 29.77 45.91 2.82
CA ALA A 34 29.15 45.93 1.50
C ALA A 34 27.82 46.65 1.66
N VAL A 35 27.70 47.85 1.07
CA VAL A 35 26.49 48.64 1.13
C VAL A 35 25.42 47.82 0.44
N THR A 36 24.53 47.19 1.22
CA THR A 36 23.40 46.45 0.66
C THR A 36 22.55 47.47 -0.10
N PRO A 37 22.44 47.38 -1.44
CA PRO A 37 21.69 48.35 -2.22
C PRO A 37 20.25 48.39 -1.73
N ALA A 38 19.62 49.57 -1.75
CA ALA A 38 18.21 49.67 -1.40
C ALA A 38 17.36 48.76 -2.32
N LEU A 39 16.25 48.22 -1.82
CA LEU A 39 15.40 47.25 -2.56
C LEU A 39 15.00 47.68 -3.98
N ASN A 40 14.86 48.99 -4.21
CA ASN A 40 14.56 49.57 -5.53
C ASN A 40 15.78 49.67 -6.46
N GLN A 41 17.01 49.60 -5.93
CA GLN A 41 18.27 49.58 -6.66
C GLN A 41 18.78 48.17 -6.93
N MET A 42 18.24 47.17 -6.22
CA MET A 42 18.57 45.76 -6.41
C MET A 42 18.17 45.26 -7.81
N GLY A 43 18.94 44.30 -8.34
CA GLY A 43 18.52 43.48 -9.47
C GLY A 43 17.36 42.53 -9.10
N ALA A 44 16.72 41.93 -10.10
CA ALA A 44 15.63 40.98 -9.84
C ALA A 44 16.10 39.74 -9.06
N SER A 45 17.33 39.25 -9.31
CA SER A 45 17.93 38.15 -8.55
C SER A 45 18.15 38.50 -7.08
N GLN A 46 18.72 39.67 -6.81
CA GLN A 46 18.95 40.17 -5.44
C GLN A 46 17.65 40.35 -4.68
N ARG A 47 16.60 40.90 -5.31
CA ARG A 47 15.26 40.94 -4.70
C ARG A 47 14.71 39.54 -4.43
N GLY A 48 14.94 38.61 -5.35
CA GLY A 48 14.60 37.20 -5.18
C GLY A 48 15.31 36.56 -4.00
N GLU A 49 16.59 36.88 -3.77
CA GLU A 49 17.35 36.43 -2.58
C GLU A 49 16.77 36.99 -1.27
N VAL A 50 16.32 38.26 -1.28
CA VAL A 50 15.64 38.86 -0.12
C VAL A 50 14.31 38.15 0.16
N LEU A 51 13.54 37.81 -0.88
CA LEU A 51 12.32 37.02 -0.73
C LEU A 51 12.61 35.60 -0.22
N LEU A 52 13.65 34.94 -0.74
CA LEU A 52 14.07 33.63 -0.28
C LEU A 52 14.49 33.66 1.21
N ALA A 53 15.16 34.73 1.64
CA ALA A 53 15.54 34.94 3.03
C ALA A 53 14.33 35.14 3.96
N ARG A 54 13.21 35.69 3.49
CA ARG A 54 11.93 35.77 4.25
C ARG A 54 11.40 34.38 4.64
N TYR A 55 11.77 33.35 3.89
CA TYR A 55 11.41 31.95 4.13
C TYR A 55 12.60 31.14 4.68
N ASP A 56 13.61 31.76 5.29
CA ASP A 56 14.79 31.09 5.85
C ASP A 56 15.56 30.19 4.86
N GLY A 57 15.48 30.49 3.57
CA GLY A 57 16.06 29.65 2.52
C GLY A 57 15.35 28.28 2.37
N ALA A 58 14.18 28.11 2.96
CA ALA A 58 13.42 26.87 3.01
C ALA A 58 12.40 26.74 1.85
N LEU A 59 12.74 27.31 0.69
CA LEU A 59 11.96 27.16 -0.55
C LEU A 59 12.61 26.16 -1.50
N ALA A 60 11.77 25.38 -2.17
CA ALA A 60 12.17 24.47 -3.24
C ALA A 60 11.12 24.53 -4.35
N ILE A 61 11.50 24.13 -5.56
CA ILE A 61 10.58 24.12 -6.70
C ILE A 61 10.26 22.68 -7.11
N HIS A 62 8.98 22.38 -7.29
CA HIS A 62 8.56 21.09 -7.80
C HIS A 62 8.85 21.02 -9.30
N GLY A 63 9.73 20.09 -9.71
CA GLY A 63 10.33 20.07 -11.04
C GLY A 63 9.35 19.91 -12.21
N ASP A 64 8.16 19.35 -11.99
CA ASP A 64 7.16 19.16 -13.06
C ASP A 64 6.15 20.31 -13.16
N SER A 65 5.89 21.02 -12.06
CA SER A 65 4.78 21.98 -11.96
C SER A 65 5.22 23.42 -11.77
N ASP A 66 6.52 23.65 -11.64
CA ASP A 66 7.13 24.93 -11.25
C ASP A 66 6.52 25.56 -10.00
N THR A 67 5.85 24.75 -9.17
CA THR A 67 5.20 25.22 -7.95
C THR A 67 6.26 25.30 -6.86
N VAL A 68 6.43 26.49 -6.29
CA VAL A 68 7.29 26.68 -5.13
C VAL A 68 6.65 26.04 -3.93
N HIS A 69 7.44 25.36 -3.12
CA HIS A 69 7.02 24.82 -1.83
C HIS A 69 7.89 25.42 -0.73
N HIS A 70 7.27 25.71 0.40
CA HIS A 70 7.94 26.15 1.62
C HIS A 70 7.96 25.01 2.63
N TYR A 71 9.13 24.72 3.17
CA TYR A 71 9.29 23.76 4.24
C TYR A 71 8.98 24.41 5.59
N ASP A 72 7.92 23.97 6.24
CA ASP A 72 7.44 24.55 7.51
C ASP A 72 8.08 23.94 8.77
N GLY A 73 9.15 23.15 8.59
CA GLY A 73 9.78 22.38 9.66
C GLY A 73 9.28 20.94 9.77
N VAL A 74 8.16 20.59 9.13
CA VAL A 74 7.57 19.24 9.12
C VAL A 74 7.44 18.75 7.67
N ILE A 75 6.79 19.55 6.82
CA ILE A 75 6.44 19.21 5.45
C ILE A 75 6.70 20.38 4.48
N TRP A 76 6.74 20.06 3.20
CA TRP A 76 6.79 21.01 2.11
C TRP A 76 5.37 21.39 1.67
N LYS A 77 4.94 22.62 1.97
CA LYS A 77 3.63 23.16 1.60
C LYS A 77 3.72 23.96 0.30
N PRO A 78 2.82 23.76 -0.66
CA PRO A 78 2.81 24.56 -1.89
C PRO A 78 2.51 26.03 -1.56
N VAL A 79 3.31 26.92 -2.14
CA VAL A 79 3.14 28.38 -2.06
C VAL A 79 2.85 28.90 -3.46
N PRO A 80 1.61 29.36 -3.73
CA PRO A 80 1.26 29.94 -5.02
C PRO A 80 2.09 31.20 -5.33
N ASP A 81 2.40 31.43 -6.60
CA ASP A 81 3.16 32.63 -7.02
C ASP A 81 2.54 33.95 -6.53
N LYS A 82 1.20 34.02 -6.44
CA LYS A 82 0.51 35.20 -5.92
C LYS A 82 0.80 35.48 -4.44
N GLU A 83 1.04 34.43 -3.65
CA GLU A 83 1.42 34.54 -2.25
C GLU A 83 2.87 35.02 -2.13
N LEU A 84 3.78 34.46 -2.92
CA LEU A 84 5.16 34.94 -3.03
C LEU A 84 5.23 36.43 -3.44
N GLN A 85 4.37 36.84 -4.39
CA GLN A 85 4.27 38.24 -4.81
C GLN A 85 3.73 39.15 -3.68
N ARG A 86 2.81 38.66 -2.85
CA ARG A 86 2.30 39.40 -1.69
C ARG A 86 3.38 39.57 -0.63
N GLU A 87 4.14 38.52 -0.35
CA GLU A 87 5.29 38.60 0.57
C GLU A 87 6.36 39.56 0.07
N MET A 88 6.67 39.53 -1.24
CA MET A 88 7.58 40.51 -1.82
C MET A 88 7.05 41.95 -1.68
N ALA A 89 5.75 42.17 -1.88
CA ALA A 89 5.14 43.48 -1.67
C ALA A 89 5.24 43.92 -0.20
N ALA A 90 5.01 43.00 0.74
CA ALA A 90 5.16 43.27 2.17
C ALA A 90 6.59 43.70 2.52
N ILE A 91 7.62 43.02 1.98
CA ILE A 91 9.03 43.40 2.15
C ILE A 91 9.30 44.84 1.69
N PHE A 92 8.75 45.25 0.54
CA PHE A 92 8.88 46.63 0.06
C PHE A 92 8.19 47.64 0.98
N ILE A 93 6.97 47.33 1.44
CA ILE A 93 6.18 48.19 2.34
C ILE A 93 6.89 48.37 3.67
N GLU A 94 7.36 47.28 4.28
CA GLU A 94 8.11 47.29 5.54
C GLU A 94 9.42 48.08 5.43
N SER A 95 10.01 48.11 4.24
CA SER A 95 11.22 48.90 3.95
C SER A 95 10.92 50.34 3.55
N GLU A 96 9.66 50.78 3.58
CA GLU A 96 9.19 52.11 3.15
C GLU A 96 9.62 52.48 1.73
N ILE A 97 9.76 51.49 0.83
CA ILE A 97 10.19 51.66 -0.55
C ILE A 97 9.02 51.39 -1.50
N SER A 98 8.84 52.26 -2.49
CA SER A 98 7.83 52.05 -3.52
C SER A 98 8.15 50.84 -4.40
N TYR A 99 7.12 50.11 -4.80
CA TYR A 99 7.25 48.93 -5.64
C TYR A 99 6.39 49.04 -6.89
N SER A 100 6.72 48.21 -7.89
CA SER A 100 5.89 48.02 -9.08
C SER A 100 5.53 46.56 -9.23
N GLN A 101 4.40 46.30 -9.90
CA GLN A 101 3.95 44.94 -10.20
C GLN A 101 5.02 44.14 -10.96
N ASN A 102 5.67 44.76 -11.95
CA ASN A 102 6.73 44.11 -12.73
C ASN A 102 7.99 43.84 -11.90
N GLY A 103 8.34 44.75 -10.98
CA GLY A 103 9.46 44.57 -10.06
C GLY A 103 9.25 43.38 -9.12
N ILE A 104 8.04 43.24 -8.57
CA ILE A 104 7.64 42.10 -7.73
C ILE A 104 7.64 40.81 -8.54
N LYS A 105 6.97 40.79 -9.70
CA LYS A 105 6.87 39.60 -10.53
C LYS A 105 8.25 39.10 -10.96
N SER A 106 9.11 40.00 -11.44
CA SER A 106 10.48 39.64 -11.84
C SER A 106 11.33 39.10 -10.68
N ALA A 107 11.15 39.60 -9.45
CA ALA A 107 11.84 39.06 -8.28
C ALA A 107 11.44 37.60 -8.02
N VAL A 108 10.14 37.31 -8.00
CA VAL A 108 9.62 35.94 -7.81
C VAL A 108 10.08 35.01 -8.94
N ASP A 109 9.91 35.42 -10.20
CA ASP A 109 10.29 34.61 -11.35
C ASP A 109 11.79 34.30 -11.35
N THR A 110 12.63 35.29 -11.00
CA THR A 110 14.09 35.10 -10.95
C THR A 110 14.51 34.22 -9.79
N MET A 111 13.87 34.36 -8.62
CA MET A 111 14.11 33.49 -7.46
C MET A 111 13.84 32.02 -7.80
N LYS A 112 12.75 31.74 -8.52
CA LYS A 112 12.38 30.36 -8.91
C LYS A 112 13.47 29.65 -9.70
N LEU A 113 14.26 30.38 -10.49
CA LEU A 113 15.37 29.83 -11.28
C LEU A 113 16.55 29.34 -10.42
N SER A 114 16.71 29.85 -9.19
CA SER A 114 17.79 29.47 -8.28
C SER A 114 17.35 28.49 -7.19
N LEU A 115 16.06 28.16 -7.09
CA LEU A 115 15.56 27.23 -6.08
C LEU A 115 16.04 25.79 -6.36
N PRO A 116 16.34 25.01 -5.31
CA PRO A 116 16.60 23.59 -5.46
C PRO A 116 15.35 22.86 -5.96
N LEU A 117 15.56 21.85 -6.80
CA LEU A 117 14.49 20.93 -7.19
C LEU A 117 14.09 20.07 -6.00
N MET A 118 12.79 19.90 -5.80
CA MET A 118 12.28 18.93 -4.84
C MET A 118 12.67 17.51 -5.25
N GLY A 119 13.09 16.72 -4.26
CA GLY A 119 13.22 15.28 -4.39
C GLY A 119 11.88 14.56 -4.19
N ASN A 120 11.93 13.23 -4.24
CA ASN A 120 10.76 12.39 -4.01
C ASN A 120 10.68 11.97 -2.54
N THR A 121 9.48 12.01 -1.96
CA THR A 121 9.23 11.41 -0.65
C THR A 121 9.45 9.90 -0.71
N ALA A 122 10.31 9.38 0.16
CA ALA A 122 10.52 7.95 0.26
C ALA A 122 9.29 7.27 0.89
N ARG A 123 8.77 6.23 0.25
CA ARG A 123 7.49 5.57 0.63
C ARG A 123 7.51 4.87 2.00
N ASN A 124 8.69 4.58 2.53
CA ASN A 124 8.89 3.97 3.84
C ASN A 124 8.82 4.98 4.99
N LEU A 125 8.76 6.29 4.70
CA LEU A 125 8.70 7.35 5.69
C LEU A 125 7.24 7.68 6.05
N ILE A 126 6.92 7.60 7.33
CA ILE A 126 5.63 8.03 7.89
C ILE A 126 5.89 9.31 8.70
N GLY A 127 5.33 10.43 8.24
CA GLY A 127 5.42 11.72 8.93
C GLY A 127 4.40 11.83 10.06
N PHE A 128 4.83 12.34 11.20
CA PHE A 128 4.04 12.71 12.38
C PHE A 128 4.26 14.19 12.70
N SER A 129 3.52 14.76 13.64
CA SER A 129 3.67 16.18 14.00
C SER A 129 5.01 16.50 14.67
N ASN A 130 5.65 15.49 15.29
CA ASN A 130 6.89 15.61 16.06
C ASN A 130 8.10 14.89 15.44
N GLY A 131 7.96 14.29 14.25
CA GLY A 131 9.06 13.63 13.57
C GLY A 131 8.63 12.67 12.47
N VAL A 132 9.57 11.81 12.05
CA VAL A 132 9.40 10.87 10.95
C VAL A 132 9.81 9.50 11.42
N PHE A 133 8.94 8.52 11.20
CA PHE A 133 9.27 7.11 11.40
C PHE A 133 9.71 6.46 10.08
N ASP A 134 10.88 5.86 10.06
CA ASP A 134 11.36 5.07 8.92
C ASP A 134 11.03 3.59 9.13
N THR A 135 10.05 3.08 8.40
CA THR A 135 9.58 1.69 8.50
C THR A 135 10.59 0.64 7.99
N LYS A 136 11.64 1.06 7.27
CA LYS A 136 12.68 0.16 6.78
C LYS A 136 13.72 -0.16 7.85
N VAL A 137 14.14 0.85 8.62
CA VAL A 137 15.13 0.69 9.69
C VAL A 137 14.51 0.58 11.09
N GLY A 138 13.24 0.99 11.24
CA GLY A 138 12.52 0.92 12.51
C GLY A 138 12.85 2.06 13.48
N GLU A 139 13.28 3.21 12.98
CA GLU A 139 13.74 4.34 13.81
C GLU A 139 12.83 5.56 13.66
N PHE A 140 12.54 6.21 14.78
CA PHE A 140 11.91 7.53 14.82
C PHE A 140 12.97 8.61 14.96
N ARG A 141 12.89 9.66 14.14
CA ARG A 141 13.84 10.77 14.14
C ARG A 141 13.16 12.09 13.87
N SER A 142 13.85 13.18 14.21
CA SER A 142 13.42 14.53 13.84
C SER A 142 13.28 14.68 12.32
N HIS A 143 12.44 15.63 11.92
CA HIS A 143 12.21 15.96 10.52
C HIS A 143 13.49 16.42 9.83
N ARG A 144 13.56 16.10 8.53
CA ARG A 144 14.60 16.56 7.62
C ARG A 144 13.94 17.10 6.37
N ARG A 145 14.33 18.29 5.93
CA ARG A 145 13.81 18.88 4.69
C ARG A 145 14.10 18.00 3.49
N GLU A 146 15.19 17.23 3.54
CA GLU A 146 15.64 16.28 2.53
C GLU A 146 14.75 15.03 2.39
N ASP A 147 13.81 14.81 3.32
CA ASP A 147 12.82 13.74 3.21
C ASP A 147 11.71 14.07 2.20
N TRP A 148 11.58 15.35 1.84
CA TRP A 148 10.57 15.85 0.91
C TRP A 148 9.14 15.46 1.31
N LEU A 149 8.86 15.34 2.61
CA LEU A 149 7.52 15.03 3.09
C LEU A 149 6.54 16.11 2.63
N LEU A 150 5.50 15.72 1.93
CA LEU A 150 4.39 16.62 1.58
C LEU A 150 3.29 16.58 2.65
N ILE A 151 3.29 15.54 3.49
CA ILE A 151 2.21 15.22 4.43
C ILE A 151 2.81 14.59 5.68
N ALA A 152 2.21 14.94 6.82
CA ALA A 152 2.43 14.31 8.10
C ALA A 152 1.07 14.16 8.80
N SER A 153 0.93 13.12 9.61
CA SER A 153 -0.17 13.00 10.55
C SER A 153 -0.08 14.10 11.62
N GLY A 154 -1.23 14.61 12.07
CA GLY A 154 -1.28 15.53 13.22
C GLY A 154 -0.96 14.85 14.56
N VAL A 155 -0.91 13.52 14.57
CA VAL A 155 -0.61 12.69 15.74
C VAL A 155 0.87 12.82 16.13
N GLU A 156 1.14 12.93 17.43
CA GLU A 156 2.49 12.82 17.97
C GLU A 156 2.90 11.36 18.15
N PHE A 157 4.08 11.00 17.64
CA PHE A 157 4.67 9.69 17.85
C PHE A 157 5.67 9.73 19.01
N ASN A 158 5.22 9.30 20.18
CA ASN A 158 6.01 9.27 21.41
C ASN A 158 6.50 7.85 21.74
N GLN A 159 7.41 7.72 22.70
CA GLN A 159 7.80 6.41 23.23
C GLN A 159 6.61 5.71 23.89
N ALA A 160 6.60 4.37 23.85
CA ALA A 160 5.56 3.59 24.50
C ALA A 160 5.57 3.81 26.01
N GLU A 161 4.38 3.97 26.58
CA GLU A 161 4.23 4.02 28.04
C GLU A 161 4.52 2.64 28.67
N ALA A 162 4.94 2.62 29.94
CA ALA A 162 5.21 1.38 30.65
C ALA A 162 3.92 0.55 30.78
N GLY A 163 3.91 -0.65 30.21
CA GLY A 163 2.72 -1.51 30.17
C GLY A 163 1.69 -1.12 29.11
N GLU A 164 2.08 -0.30 28.12
CA GLU A 164 1.22 0.05 26.98
C GLU A 164 0.67 -1.21 26.29
N THR A 165 -0.65 -1.29 26.20
CA THR A 165 -1.35 -2.33 25.44
C THR A 165 -2.48 -1.71 24.63
N LEU A 166 -2.87 -2.36 23.52
CA LEU A 166 -4.01 -1.91 22.71
C LEU A 166 -5.27 -1.75 23.56
N ALA A 167 -5.55 -2.69 24.47
CA ALA A 167 -6.76 -2.65 25.28
C ALA A 167 -6.87 -1.43 26.21
N SER A 168 -5.73 -0.88 26.65
CA SER A 168 -5.68 0.23 27.61
C SER A 168 -5.38 1.58 26.96
N HIS A 169 -4.56 1.61 25.92
CA HIS A 169 -4.06 2.85 25.29
C HIS A 169 -4.59 3.06 23.86
N ALA A 170 -5.23 2.05 23.27
CA ALA A 170 -5.98 2.16 22.02
C ALA A 170 -7.36 1.48 22.14
N PRO A 171 -8.19 1.86 23.14
CA PRO A 171 -9.42 1.13 23.48
C PRO A 171 -10.46 1.12 22.34
N ASN A 172 -10.54 2.16 21.51
CA ASN A 172 -11.48 2.21 20.39
C ASN A 172 -11.06 1.25 19.28
N PHE A 173 -9.78 1.24 18.93
CA PHE A 173 -9.20 0.27 18.01
C PHE A 173 -9.32 -1.15 18.54
N TRP A 174 -9.02 -1.37 19.82
CA TRP A 174 -9.14 -2.68 20.45
C TRP A 174 -10.57 -3.20 20.43
N LYS A 175 -11.55 -2.34 20.75
CA LYS A 175 -12.98 -2.67 20.69
C LYS A 175 -13.40 -3.02 19.26
N TRP A 176 -12.98 -2.23 18.29
CA TRP A 176 -13.26 -2.50 16.88
C TRP A 176 -12.63 -3.83 16.42
N LEU A 177 -11.34 -4.05 16.70
CA LEU A 177 -10.61 -5.26 16.33
C LEU A 177 -11.24 -6.51 16.94
N THR A 178 -11.55 -6.47 18.24
CA THR A 178 -12.19 -7.57 18.96
C THR A 178 -13.56 -7.90 18.36
N ARG A 179 -14.36 -6.87 18.05
CA ARG A 179 -15.70 -7.08 17.47
C ARG A 179 -15.63 -7.58 16.02
N SER A 180 -14.85 -6.95 15.15
CA SER A 180 -14.71 -7.36 13.74
C SER A 180 -14.12 -8.77 13.57
N THR A 181 -13.48 -9.29 14.61
CA THR A 181 -12.92 -10.65 14.65
C THR A 181 -13.77 -11.65 15.44
N GLY A 182 -14.92 -11.24 16.00
CA GLY A 182 -15.78 -12.09 16.83
C GLY A 182 -15.06 -12.61 18.09
N GLY A 183 -14.12 -11.83 18.63
CA GLY A 183 -13.27 -12.23 19.75
C GLY A 183 -12.19 -13.27 19.42
N ASN A 184 -12.03 -13.66 18.15
CA ASN A 184 -11.03 -14.63 17.74
C ASN A 184 -9.63 -14.00 17.70
N THR A 185 -8.81 -14.30 18.70
CA THR A 185 -7.46 -13.75 18.85
C THR A 185 -6.54 -14.08 17.67
N ARG A 186 -6.66 -15.28 17.08
CA ARG A 186 -5.85 -15.68 15.91
C ARG A 186 -6.25 -14.90 14.66
N LYS A 187 -7.55 -14.62 14.47
CA LYS A 187 -8.03 -13.75 13.41
C LYS A 187 -7.60 -12.30 13.65
N ALA A 188 -7.62 -11.83 14.90
CA ALA A 188 -7.11 -10.51 15.27
C ALA A 188 -5.62 -10.35 14.92
N ASP A 189 -4.78 -11.33 15.24
CA ASP A 189 -3.35 -11.34 14.85
C ASP A 189 -3.15 -11.26 13.34
N ARG A 190 -4.01 -11.94 12.56
CA ARG A 190 -3.97 -11.89 11.09
C ARG A 190 -4.43 -10.54 10.54
N VAL A 191 -5.43 -9.92 11.16
CA VAL A 191 -5.85 -8.54 10.83
C VAL A 191 -4.72 -7.55 11.14
N LEU A 192 -4.09 -7.65 12.31
CA LEU A 192 -2.92 -6.85 12.66
C LEU A 192 -1.80 -7.04 11.64
N SER A 193 -1.56 -8.27 11.18
CA SER A 193 -0.57 -8.53 10.12
C SER A 193 -0.94 -7.87 8.78
N ALA A 194 -2.22 -7.75 8.46
CA ALA A 194 -2.68 -7.07 7.26
C ALA A 194 -2.46 -5.55 7.36
N LEU A 195 -2.73 -4.97 8.54
CA LEU A 195 -2.42 -3.57 8.83
C LEU A 195 -0.92 -3.29 8.75
N TYR A 196 -0.08 -4.20 9.28
CA TYR A 196 1.36 -4.11 9.16
C TYR A 196 1.83 -4.13 7.70
N MET A 197 1.26 -5.01 6.87
CA MET A 197 1.58 -5.08 5.43
C MET A 197 1.33 -3.73 4.73
N VAL A 198 0.23 -3.05 5.06
CA VAL A 198 -0.11 -1.72 4.54
C VAL A 198 0.87 -0.67 5.05
N MET A 199 1.06 -0.58 6.37
CA MET A 199 1.94 0.40 7.02
C MET A 199 3.39 0.32 6.51
N ALA A 200 3.95 -0.88 6.40
CA ALA A 200 5.31 -1.13 5.93
C ALA A 200 5.43 -1.23 4.40
N ASN A 201 4.34 -0.96 3.67
CA ASN A 201 4.23 -1.09 2.20
C ASN A 201 4.86 -2.38 1.65
N ARG A 202 4.52 -3.53 2.22
CA ARG A 202 5.04 -4.85 1.81
C ARG A 202 4.33 -5.41 0.58
N TYR A 203 4.23 -4.60 -0.48
CA TYR A 203 3.68 -5.03 -1.78
C TYR A 203 4.47 -6.21 -2.37
N ASP A 204 5.76 -6.32 -2.03
CA ASP A 204 6.70 -7.35 -2.46
C ASP A 204 6.37 -8.76 -1.93
N TRP A 205 5.41 -8.87 -0.99
CA TRP A 205 4.93 -10.16 -0.52
C TRP A 205 4.11 -10.93 -1.55
N GLN A 206 3.77 -10.30 -2.68
CA GLN A 206 2.89 -10.87 -3.70
C GLN A 206 1.52 -11.22 -3.13
N LEU A 207 0.99 -10.37 -2.25
CA LEU A 207 -0.32 -10.51 -1.65
C LEU A 207 -1.16 -9.25 -1.95
N PHE A 208 -2.48 -9.40 -1.91
CA PHE A 208 -3.44 -8.32 -1.77
C PHE A 208 -4.50 -8.72 -0.74
N LEU A 209 -5.11 -7.70 -0.14
CA LEU A 209 -6.10 -7.85 0.91
C LEU A 209 -7.50 -7.72 0.31
N GLU A 210 -8.41 -8.59 0.74
CA GLU A 210 -9.82 -8.49 0.40
C GLU A 210 -10.67 -8.63 1.65
N ILE A 211 -11.59 -7.70 1.84
CA ILE A 211 -12.44 -7.61 3.00
C ILE A 211 -13.89 -7.77 2.53
N THR A 212 -14.57 -8.78 3.08
CA THR A 212 -15.95 -9.13 2.74
C THR A 212 -16.86 -9.02 3.96
N GLY A 213 -18.17 -8.97 3.74
CA GLY A 213 -19.17 -9.01 4.80
C GLY A 213 -20.32 -8.02 4.61
N PRO A 214 -21.41 -8.12 5.40
CA PRO A 214 -22.59 -7.27 5.26
C PRO A 214 -22.32 -5.78 5.57
N GLY A 215 -23.23 -4.91 5.15
CA GLY A 215 -23.20 -3.49 5.50
C GLY A 215 -23.19 -3.29 7.03
N GLY A 216 -22.38 -2.34 7.51
CA GLY A 216 -22.28 -2.06 8.95
C GLY A 216 -21.41 -3.03 9.76
N SER A 217 -20.59 -3.90 9.13
CA SER A 217 -19.71 -4.83 9.85
C SER A 217 -18.31 -4.31 10.21
N GLY A 218 -18.06 -3.01 10.04
CA GLY A 218 -16.77 -2.39 10.37
C GLY A 218 -15.70 -2.45 9.26
N LYS A 219 -16.06 -2.90 8.05
CA LYS A 219 -15.14 -2.91 6.89
C LYS A 219 -14.63 -1.52 6.50
N SER A 220 -15.51 -0.52 6.52
CA SER A 220 -15.13 0.87 6.23
C SER A 220 -14.14 1.41 7.26
N VAL A 221 -14.28 1.03 8.53
CA VAL A 221 -13.33 1.41 9.58
C VAL A 221 -11.96 0.78 9.33
N LEU A 222 -11.88 -0.48 8.89
CA LEU A 222 -10.60 -1.07 8.45
C LEU A 222 -9.98 -0.25 7.31
N ALA A 223 -10.77 0.11 6.30
CA ALA A 223 -10.29 0.86 5.16
C ALA A 223 -9.72 2.23 5.59
N GLU A 224 -10.40 2.93 6.50
CA GLU A 224 -9.90 4.18 7.09
C GLU A 224 -8.60 3.96 7.89
N ILE A 225 -8.51 2.90 8.70
CA ILE A 225 -7.27 2.55 9.41
C ILE A 225 -6.12 2.32 8.44
N CYS A 226 -6.34 1.56 7.36
CA CYS A 226 -5.36 1.36 6.30
C CYS A 226 -4.94 2.69 5.64
N THR A 227 -5.89 3.58 5.35
CA THR A 227 -5.63 4.92 4.80
C THR A 227 -4.78 5.76 5.76
N MET A 228 -5.08 5.72 7.06
CA MET A 228 -4.29 6.43 8.08
C MET A 228 -2.87 5.89 8.18
N LEU A 229 -2.69 4.56 8.17
CA LEU A 229 -1.39 3.89 8.24
C LEU A 229 -0.53 4.12 6.98
N ALA A 230 -1.13 4.11 5.79
CA ALA A 230 -0.43 4.39 4.54
C ALA A 230 -0.15 5.90 4.34
N GLY A 231 -0.97 6.76 4.96
CA GLY A 231 -1.03 8.20 4.76
C GLY A 231 -2.13 8.59 3.77
N LYS A 232 -2.96 9.57 4.15
CA LYS A 232 -4.18 9.96 3.41
C LYS A 232 -3.92 10.31 1.93
N ALA A 233 -2.82 10.99 1.57
CA ALA A 233 -2.50 11.22 0.14
C ALA A 233 -1.51 10.24 -0.49
N ASN A 234 -1.05 9.23 0.25
CA ASN A 234 -0.41 8.05 -0.33
C ASN A 234 -1.43 6.95 -0.67
N THR A 235 -2.71 7.24 -0.48
CA THR A 235 -3.84 6.33 -0.75
C THR A 235 -4.67 6.84 -1.92
N VAL A 236 -5.10 5.93 -2.79
CA VAL A 236 -6.01 6.23 -3.91
C VAL A 236 -7.15 5.23 -3.95
N SER A 237 -8.35 5.71 -4.27
CA SER A 237 -9.49 4.84 -4.61
C SER A 237 -9.52 4.58 -6.10
N ALA A 238 -9.62 3.31 -6.50
CA ALA A 238 -9.53 2.90 -7.90
C ALA A 238 -10.49 1.76 -8.24
N SER A 239 -10.93 1.72 -9.50
CA SER A 239 -11.71 0.61 -10.04
C SER A 239 -10.81 -0.52 -10.53
N MET A 240 -11.38 -1.68 -10.84
CA MET A 240 -10.62 -2.74 -11.52
C MET A 240 -10.10 -2.32 -12.91
N ALA A 241 -10.86 -1.48 -13.61
CA ALA A 241 -10.45 -0.96 -14.91
C ALA A 241 -9.17 -0.13 -14.79
N ALA A 242 -8.99 0.61 -13.68
CA ALA A 242 -7.76 1.32 -13.39
C ALA A 242 -6.55 0.39 -13.16
N LEU A 243 -6.76 -0.87 -12.76
CA LEU A 243 -5.66 -1.82 -12.65
C LEU A 243 -5.36 -2.55 -13.97
N GLU A 244 -6.36 -2.75 -14.82
CA GLU A 244 -6.23 -3.52 -16.06
C GLU A 244 -5.87 -2.66 -17.29
N ASN A 245 -6.42 -1.45 -17.39
CA ASN A 245 -6.26 -0.57 -18.55
C ASN A 245 -5.04 0.36 -18.38
N PRO A 246 -4.03 0.35 -19.28
CA PRO A 246 -2.86 1.23 -19.20
C PRO A 246 -3.17 2.73 -19.04
N ARG A 247 -4.28 3.20 -19.62
CA ARG A 247 -4.69 4.61 -19.58
C ARG A 247 -5.25 5.01 -18.23
N GLU A 248 -6.14 4.20 -17.67
CA GLU A 248 -6.69 4.43 -16.32
C GLU A 248 -5.65 4.13 -15.24
N ARG A 249 -4.71 3.22 -15.50
CA ARG A 249 -3.60 2.88 -14.59
C ARG A 249 -2.71 4.06 -14.27
N ALA A 250 -2.68 5.09 -15.11
CA ALA A 250 -2.01 6.35 -14.80
C ALA A 250 -2.51 7.00 -13.49
N LEU A 251 -3.77 6.75 -13.09
CA LEU A 251 -4.38 7.31 -11.88
C LEU A 251 -3.84 6.72 -10.58
N VAL A 252 -3.26 5.51 -10.63
CA VAL A 252 -2.77 4.81 -9.43
C VAL A 252 -1.24 4.86 -9.27
N VAL A 253 -0.54 5.47 -10.23
CA VAL A 253 0.91 5.67 -10.15
C VAL A 253 1.22 6.68 -9.03
N GLY A 254 2.21 6.36 -8.21
CA GLY A 254 2.67 7.23 -7.10
C GLY A 254 2.19 6.80 -5.72
N TYR A 255 1.03 6.14 -5.63
CA TYR A 255 0.41 5.74 -4.37
C TYR A 255 1.03 4.46 -3.77
N SER A 256 0.98 4.30 -2.44
CA SER A 256 1.42 3.09 -1.70
C SER A 256 0.25 2.19 -1.29
N LEU A 257 -0.97 2.74 -1.25
CA LEU A 257 -2.20 1.99 -1.01
C LEU A 257 -3.22 2.27 -2.11
N ILE A 258 -3.75 1.20 -2.70
CA ILE A 258 -4.86 1.27 -3.66
C ILE A 258 -6.07 0.61 -3.01
N ILE A 259 -7.11 1.39 -2.75
CA ILE A 259 -8.39 0.91 -2.23
C ILE A 259 -9.34 0.68 -3.39
N MET A 260 -10.00 -0.47 -3.41
CA MET A 260 -10.98 -0.84 -4.43
C MET A 260 -12.33 -1.09 -3.75
N PRO A 261 -13.17 -0.04 -3.62
CA PRO A 261 -14.45 -0.16 -2.95
C PRO A 261 -15.53 -0.71 -3.88
N ASP A 262 -16.44 -1.49 -3.30
CA ASP A 262 -17.73 -1.90 -3.87
C ASP A 262 -17.64 -2.39 -5.31
N MET A 263 -16.78 -3.38 -5.52
CA MET A 263 -16.60 -3.97 -6.84
C MET A 263 -17.81 -4.86 -7.15
N SER A 264 -18.74 -4.32 -7.95
CA SER A 264 -19.76 -5.13 -8.63
C SER A 264 -19.08 -6.28 -9.39
N ARG A 265 -19.60 -7.51 -9.24
CA ARG A 265 -19.03 -8.80 -9.70
C ARG A 265 -18.02 -8.64 -10.84
N TYR A 266 -16.74 -8.56 -10.52
CA TYR A 266 -15.68 -8.58 -11.53
C TYR A 266 -15.58 -9.99 -12.12
N ALA A 267 -15.32 -10.08 -13.42
CA ALA A 267 -15.05 -11.33 -14.13
C ALA A 267 -13.91 -11.11 -15.13
N GLY A 268 -12.69 -11.27 -14.66
CA GLY A 268 -11.49 -11.24 -15.48
C GLY A 268 -10.34 -12.01 -14.84
N ASP A 269 -9.21 -12.06 -15.53
CA ASP A 269 -8.05 -12.89 -15.14
C ASP A 269 -7.14 -12.21 -14.10
N GLY A 270 -7.44 -10.95 -13.75
CA GLY A 270 -6.70 -10.14 -12.78
C GLY A 270 -5.24 -9.91 -13.18
N ALA A 271 -4.93 -9.82 -14.47
CA ALA A 271 -3.57 -9.59 -14.96
C ALA A 271 -2.93 -8.33 -14.34
N GLY A 272 -3.67 -7.24 -14.22
CA GLY A 272 -3.24 -6.01 -13.56
C GLY A 272 -2.88 -6.21 -12.09
N ILE A 273 -3.75 -6.90 -11.32
CA ILE A 273 -3.47 -7.24 -9.92
C ILE A 273 -2.21 -8.11 -9.82
N LYS A 274 -2.05 -9.12 -10.68
CA LYS A 274 -0.87 -10.00 -10.69
C LYS A 274 0.41 -9.22 -10.94
N ALA A 275 0.40 -8.29 -11.90
CA ALA A 275 1.56 -7.50 -12.24
C ALA A 275 1.95 -6.54 -11.11
N ILE A 276 0.97 -5.85 -10.51
CA ILE A 276 1.22 -4.88 -9.43
C ILE A 276 1.72 -5.58 -8.17
N THR A 277 1.00 -6.61 -7.70
CA THR A 277 1.43 -7.42 -6.54
C THR A 277 2.72 -8.17 -6.80
N GLY A 278 3.01 -8.53 -8.05
CA GLY A 278 4.26 -9.18 -8.47
C GLY A 278 5.47 -8.24 -8.52
N GLY A 279 5.26 -6.91 -8.55
CA GLY A 279 6.32 -5.93 -8.78
C GLY A 279 6.80 -5.87 -10.25
N ASP A 280 5.97 -6.33 -11.18
CA ASP A 280 6.26 -6.29 -12.62
C ASP A 280 6.16 -4.87 -13.16
N LYS A 281 6.85 -4.61 -14.29
CA LYS A 281 6.63 -3.38 -15.04
C LYS A 281 5.29 -3.46 -15.76
N VAL A 282 4.47 -2.44 -15.57
CA VAL A 282 3.17 -2.26 -16.19
C VAL A 282 3.20 -1.08 -17.15
N ALA A 283 2.53 -1.22 -18.29
CA ALA A 283 2.35 -0.12 -19.23
C ALA A 283 1.41 0.95 -18.64
N ILE A 284 1.77 2.22 -18.86
CA ILE A 284 1.03 3.42 -18.48
C ILE A 284 0.89 4.29 -19.73
N ASP A 285 -0.33 4.75 -20.00
CA ASP A 285 -0.66 5.61 -21.16
C ASP A 285 -1.40 6.87 -20.70
N PRO A 286 -0.71 7.86 -20.10
CA PRO A 286 -1.37 9.06 -19.59
C PRO A 286 -1.86 9.93 -20.75
N LYS A 287 -3.04 10.52 -20.57
CA LYS A 287 -3.62 11.44 -21.56
C LYS A 287 -2.65 12.59 -21.86
N HIS A 288 -2.40 12.84 -23.14
CA HIS A 288 -1.52 13.91 -23.63
C HIS A 288 -0.03 13.78 -23.23
N LYS A 289 0.43 12.58 -22.84
CA LYS A 289 1.85 12.27 -22.58
C LYS A 289 2.26 11.01 -23.34
N ALA A 290 3.56 10.80 -23.53
CA ALA A 290 4.06 9.58 -24.15
C ALA A 290 3.81 8.36 -23.22
N PRO A 291 3.38 7.21 -23.76
CA PRO A 291 3.27 5.98 -22.98
C PRO A 291 4.64 5.55 -22.44
N TYR A 292 4.64 4.97 -21.24
CA TYR A 292 5.85 4.45 -20.61
C TYR A 292 5.54 3.18 -19.80
N SER A 293 6.57 2.53 -19.27
CA SER A 293 6.40 1.35 -18.41
C SER A 293 7.09 1.57 -17.07
N THR A 294 6.38 1.35 -15.97
CA THR A 294 6.89 1.54 -14.61
C THR A 294 6.38 0.45 -13.67
N ARG A 295 6.92 0.41 -12.44
CA ARG A 295 6.38 -0.42 -11.35
C ARG A 295 5.42 0.42 -10.50
N ILE A 296 4.42 -0.23 -9.93
CA ILE A 296 3.50 0.37 -8.96
C ILE A 296 3.70 -0.33 -7.61
N PRO A 297 4.60 0.17 -6.74
CA PRO A 297 4.88 -0.47 -5.46
C PRO A 297 3.81 -0.11 -4.42
N ALA A 298 2.63 -0.73 -4.57
CA ALA A 298 1.45 -0.46 -3.77
C ALA A 298 0.80 -1.75 -3.26
N VAL A 299 0.28 -1.70 -2.03
CA VAL A 299 -0.62 -2.70 -1.48
C VAL A 299 -2.03 -2.45 -2.04
N ILE A 300 -2.71 -3.52 -2.46
CA ILE A 300 -4.10 -3.45 -2.93
C ILE A 300 -5.02 -3.93 -1.81
N LEU A 301 -6.04 -3.14 -1.49
CA LEU A 301 -7.10 -3.43 -0.54
C LEU A 301 -8.46 -3.39 -1.24
N ALA A 302 -9.06 -4.55 -1.49
CA ALA A 302 -10.42 -4.66 -1.99
C ALA A 302 -11.42 -4.71 -0.83
N VAL A 303 -12.45 -3.85 -0.87
CA VAL A 303 -13.48 -3.80 0.18
C VAL A 303 -14.84 -3.99 -0.46
N ASN A 304 -15.41 -5.18 -0.28
CA ASN A 304 -16.62 -5.60 -0.96
C ASN A 304 -17.66 -6.14 0.03
N ASN A 305 -18.92 -6.17 -0.38
CA ASN A 305 -19.94 -6.91 0.37
C ASN A 305 -19.84 -8.41 0.11
N ASN A 306 -19.65 -8.79 -1.17
CA ASN A 306 -19.46 -10.16 -1.62
C ASN A 306 -18.05 -10.35 -2.16
N ALA A 307 -17.52 -11.56 -2.09
CA ALA A 307 -16.20 -11.85 -2.62
C ALA A 307 -16.09 -11.62 -4.14
N MET A 308 -14.93 -11.14 -4.57
CA MET A 308 -14.55 -11.08 -5.97
C MET A 308 -14.52 -12.48 -6.59
N SER A 309 -14.98 -12.54 -7.83
CA SER A 309 -14.85 -13.71 -8.69
C SER A 309 -13.74 -13.46 -9.70
N PHE A 310 -12.92 -14.47 -9.96
CA PHE A 310 -11.86 -14.38 -10.97
C PHE A 310 -12.06 -15.49 -12.01
N SER A 311 -11.80 -15.17 -13.27
CA SER A 311 -11.77 -16.17 -14.33
C SER A 311 -10.47 -16.98 -14.31
N ASP A 312 -9.41 -16.45 -13.71
CA ASP A 312 -8.13 -17.13 -13.51
C ASP A 312 -8.26 -18.24 -12.45
N ARG A 313 -8.12 -19.49 -12.91
CA ARG A 313 -8.16 -20.71 -12.09
C ARG A 313 -6.81 -21.43 -12.06
N SER A 314 -5.75 -20.82 -12.58
CA SER A 314 -4.38 -21.33 -12.52
C SER A 314 -3.77 -21.29 -11.10
N GLY A 315 -4.50 -20.76 -10.12
CA GLY A 315 -4.01 -20.47 -8.79
C GLY A 315 -3.15 -19.19 -8.72
N GLY A 316 -2.94 -18.49 -9.84
CA GLY A 316 -2.19 -17.24 -9.91
C GLY A 316 -2.74 -16.15 -9.00
N ILE A 317 -4.04 -15.88 -9.07
CA ILE A 317 -4.71 -14.92 -8.18
C ILE A 317 -4.92 -15.51 -6.78
N SER A 318 -5.35 -16.77 -6.66
CA SER A 318 -5.71 -17.34 -5.35
C SER A 318 -4.55 -17.30 -4.35
N ARG A 319 -3.32 -17.63 -4.79
CA ARG A 319 -2.13 -17.56 -3.93
C ARG A 319 -1.71 -16.15 -3.52
N ARG A 320 -2.31 -15.11 -4.10
CA ARG A 320 -2.07 -13.70 -3.76
C ARG A 320 -3.20 -13.10 -2.92
N ARG A 321 -4.37 -13.75 -2.92
CA ARG A 321 -5.59 -13.23 -2.31
C ARG A 321 -5.65 -13.60 -0.84
N VAL A 322 -5.73 -12.61 0.05
CA VAL A 322 -5.96 -12.82 1.49
C VAL A 322 -7.32 -12.26 1.84
N ILE A 323 -8.27 -13.14 2.18
CA ILE A 323 -9.67 -12.78 2.43
C ILE A 323 -9.91 -12.68 3.94
N PHE A 324 -10.51 -11.60 4.40
CA PHE A 324 -11.06 -11.45 5.75
C PHE A 324 -12.57 -11.23 5.65
N ASN A 325 -13.35 -12.06 6.35
CA ASN A 325 -14.81 -11.90 6.37
C ASN A 325 -15.28 -11.26 7.67
N PHE A 326 -15.82 -10.05 7.61
CA PHE A 326 -16.40 -9.38 8.79
C PHE A 326 -17.91 -9.62 8.78
N ALA A 327 -18.32 -10.77 9.34
CA ALA A 327 -19.71 -11.23 9.30
C ALA A 327 -20.65 -10.52 10.28
N GLU A 328 -20.13 -10.01 11.40
CA GLU A 328 -20.95 -9.40 12.45
C GLU A 328 -21.37 -7.98 12.08
N VAL A 329 -22.67 -7.76 11.93
CA VAL A 329 -23.23 -6.41 11.75
C VAL A 329 -23.27 -5.69 13.09
N VAL A 330 -22.73 -4.47 13.13
CA VAL A 330 -22.86 -3.60 14.30
C VAL A 330 -24.30 -3.04 14.35
N PRO A 331 -25.06 -3.29 15.44
CA PRO A 331 -26.38 -2.69 15.66
C PRO A 331 -26.33 -1.17 15.54
N GLU A 332 -27.35 -0.55 14.97
CA GLU A 332 -27.35 0.91 14.73
C GLU A 332 -27.09 1.72 16.00
N ASN A 333 -27.67 1.31 17.13
CA ASN A 333 -27.48 1.98 18.43
C ASN A 333 -26.05 1.84 18.99
N ASP A 334 -25.29 0.86 18.53
CA ASP A 334 -23.89 0.64 18.92
C ASP A 334 -22.89 1.32 17.97
N ARG A 335 -23.36 1.88 16.85
CA ARG A 335 -22.49 2.52 15.85
C ARG A 335 -22.06 3.88 16.36
N ASP A 336 -20.75 4.02 16.53
CA ASP A 336 -20.12 5.31 16.83
C ASP A 336 -19.69 5.97 15.50
N PRO A 337 -20.34 7.07 15.09
CA PRO A 337 -20.00 7.75 13.83
C PRO A 337 -18.61 8.40 13.87
N MET A 338 -18.06 8.68 15.06
CA MET A 338 -16.75 9.28 15.25
C MET A 338 -15.66 8.23 15.52
N LEU A 339 -15.96 6.93 15.35
CA LEU A 339 -15.02 5.86 15.66
C LEU A 339 -13.70 5.99 14.91
N ALA A 340 -13.72 6.38 13.63
CA ALA A 340 -12.52 6.57 12.83
C ALA A 340 -11.62 7.69 13.38
N GLU A 341 -12.22 8.81 13.79
CA GLU A 341 -11.50 9.95 14.38
C GLU A 341 -10.88 9.57 15.73
N LYS A 342 -11.62 8.84 16.58
CA LYS A 342 -11.10 8.32 17.85
C LYS A 342 -9.94 7.33 17.65
N ILE A 343 -10.00 6.51 16.60
CA ILE A 343 -8.90 5.61 16.25
C ILE A 343 -7.70 6.38 15.67
N GLU A 344 -7.93 7.52 14.99
CA GLU A 344 -6.85 8.41 14.53
C GLU A 344 -6.04 8.93 15.72
N GLU A 345 -6.69 9.30 16.83
CA GLU A 345 -6.01 9.70 18.08
C GLU A 345 -5.18 8.56 18.71
N GLU A 346 -5.56 7.30 18.47
CA GLU A 346 -4.86 6.11 18.96
C GLU A 346 -3.76 5.60 18.01
N LEU A 347 -3.57 6.26 16.86
CA LEU A 347 -2.72 5.77 15.77
C LEU A 347 -1.26 5.54 16.19
N ALA A 348 -0.70 6.37 17.06
CA ALA A 348 0.66 6.21 17.55
C ALA A 348 0.84 4.88 18.32
N VAL A 349 -0.13 4.53 19.17
CA VAL A 349 -0.15 3.26 19.93
C VAL A 349 -0.29 2.09 18.97
N ILE A 350 -1.17 2.20 17.97
CA ILE A 350 -1.38 1.16 16.95
C ILE A 350 -0.09 0.90 16.18
N ILE A 351 0.59 1.95 15.72
CA ILE A 351 1.85 1.84 14.96
C ILE A 351 2.93 1.20 15.82
N ARG A 352 3.14 1.66 17.07
CA ARG A 352 4.10 1.04 18.00
C ARG A 352 3.81 -0.44 18.24
N HIS A 353 2.54 -0.78 18.42
CA HIS A 353 2.11 -2.16 18.60
C HIS A 353 2.43 -3.00 17.37
N LEU A 354 2.09 -2.54 16.16
CA LEU A 354 2.37 -3.25 14.91
C LEU A 354 3.88 -3.49 14.72
N LEU A 355 4.69 -2.48 15.00
CA LEU A 355 6.15 -2.58 14.90
C LEU A 355 6.74 -3.57 15.91
N THR A 356 6.24 -3.56 17.14
CA THR A 356 6.70 -4.47 18.20
C THR A 356 6.23 -5.90 17.94
N ARG A 357 4.94 -6.08 17.57
CA ARG A 357 4.32 -7.37 17.30
C ARG A 357 4.94 -8.07 16.09
N PHE A 358 5.37 -7.30 15.09
CA PHE A 358 5.94 -7.82 13.84
C PHE A 358 7.37 -7.32 13.62
N ALA A 359 8.16 -7.30 14.68
CA ALA A 359 9.61 -7.10 14.58
C ALA A 359 10.24 -8.16 13.64
N ASP A 360 9.73 -9.39 13.69
CA ASP A 360 9.91 -10.38 12.62
C ASP A 360 8.83 -10.24 11.55
N GLN A 361 9.19 -9.62 10.43
CA GLN A 361 8.30 -9.44 9.28
C GLN A 361 7.92 -10.78 8.61
N GLY A 362 8.73 -11.83 8.81
CA GLY A 362 8.43 -13.19 8.36
C GLY A 362 7.22 -13.79 9.08
N GLU A 363 7.05 -13.47 10.36
CA GLU A 363 5.88 -13.90 11.13
C GLU A 363 4.59 -13.27 10.61
N ALA A 364 4.59 -11.96 10.35
CA ALA A 364 3.47 -11.26 9.71
C ALA A 364 3.11 -11.94 8.38
N LYS A 365 4.09 -12.13 7.50
CA LYS A 365 3.86 -12.80 6.22
C LYS A 365 3.26 -14.21 6.38
N ARG A 366 3.74 -14.99 7.37
CA ARG A 366 3.20 -16.33 7.69
C ARG A 366 1.73 -16.25 8.10
N LEU A 367 1.34 -15.32 8.96
CA LEU A 367 -0.05 -15.15 9.39
C LEU A 367 -1.00 -14.86 8.22
N LEU A 368 -0.57 -14.06 7.24
CA LEU A 368 -1.36 -13.80 6.04
C LEU A 368 -1.49 -15.05 5.15
N PHE A 369 -0.43 -15.87 5.03
CA PHE A 369 -0.52 -17.15 4.33
C PHE A 369 -1.46 -18.13 5.04
N GLU A 370 -1.46 -18.15 6.36
CA GLU A 370 -2.43 -18.94 7.12
C GLU A 370 -3.86 -18.44 6.91
N GLN A 371 -4.07 -17.12 6.85
CA GLN A 371 -5.39 -16.55 6.59
C GLN A 371 -5.89 -16.92 5.19
N GLN A 372 -5.02 -16.85 4.17
CA GLN A 372 -5.34 -17.23 2.78
C GLN A 372 -5.87 -18.66 2.66
N LYS A 373 -5.41 -19.56 3.53
CA LYS A 373 -5.79 -20.99 3.58
C LYS A 373 -6.76 -21.32 4.72
N SER A 374 -7.30 -20.29 5.38
CA SER A 374 -8.23 -20.50 6.50
C SER A 374 -9.57 -21.04 6.02
N GLU A 375 -10.29 -21.70 6.93
CA GLU A 375 -11.67 -22.15 6.70
C GLU A 375 -12.59 -20.98 6.32
N GLU A 376 -12.38 -19.80 6.92
CA GLU A 376 -13.09 -18.56 6.56
C GLU A 376 -12.85 -18.18 5.09
N ALA A 377 -11.60 -18.14 4.65
CA ALA A 377 -11.27 -17.81 3.27
C ALA A 377 -11.83 -18.87 2.30
N LEU A 378 -11.79 -20.15 2.66
CA LEU A 378 -12.34 -21.24 1.86
C LEU A 378 -13.87 -21.12 1.74
N ALA A 379 -14.58 -20.85 2.83
CA ALA A 379 -16.04 -20.66 2.82
C ALA A 379 -16.45 -19.54 1.84
N ILE A 380 -15.76 -18.40 1.87
CA ILE A 380 -16.02 -17.28 0.96
C ILE A 380 -15.70 -17.65 -0.51
N LYS A 381 -14.66 -18.45 -0.75
CA LYS A 381 -14.34 -18.94 -2.11
C LYS A 381 -15.41 -19.92 -2.63
N ARG A 382 -15.98 -20.76 -1.75
CA ARG A 382 -17.07 -21.70 -2.08
C ARG A 382 -18.34 -20.96 -2.50
N GLU A 383 -18.73 -19.93 -1.76
CA GLU A 383 -19.90 -19.10 -2.09
C GLU A 383 -19.79 -18.43 -3.47
N GLY A 384 -18.57 -18.01 -3.84
CA GLY A 384 -18.29 -17.33 -5.10
C GLY A 384 -18.01 -18.27 -6.29
N ASP A 385 -17.79 -19.57 -6.05
CA ASP A 385 -17.42 -20.50 -7.12
C ASP A 385 -17.95 -21.93 -6.92
N SER A 386 -18.85 -22.32 -7.82
CA SER A 386 -19.50 -23.63 -7.78
C SER A 386 -18.57 -24.80 -8.06
N LEU A 387 -17.45 -24.61 -8.77
CA LEU A 387 -16.48 -25.68 -8.99
C LEU A 387 -15.64 -25.93 -7.72
N VAL A 388 -15.24 -24.85 -7.04
CA VAL A 388 -14.59 -24.92 -5.72
C VAL A 388 -15.56 -25.55 -4.72
N ASP A 389 -16.82 -25.14 -4.68
CA ASP A 389 -17.80 -25.76 -3.77
C ASP A 389 -17.99 -27.25 -4.07
N PHE A 390 -18.18 -27.62 -5.33
CA PHE A 390 -18.24 -29.03 -5.76
C PHE A 390 -17.01 -29.85 -5.31
N CYS A 391 -15.80 -29.28 -5.38
CA CYS A 391 -14.58 -29.96 -4.94
C CYS A 391 -14.55 -30.28 -3.42
N GLY A 392 -15.41 -29.64 -2.63
CA GLY A 392 -15.61 -29.98 -1.22
C GLY A 392 -16.14 -31.41 -1.04
N TYR A 393 -16.93 -31.88 -1.99
CA TYR A 393 -17.53 -33.22 -2.02
C TYR A 393 -16.63 -34.31 -2.63
N LEU A 394 -15.35 -34.01 -2.85
CA LEU A 394 -14.39 -34.93 -3.47
C LEU A 394 -13.32 -35.38 -2.48
N MET A 395 -13.01 -36.67 -2.47
CA MET A 395 -11.82 -37.24 -1.84
C MET A 395 -10.73 -37.45 -2.89
N ALA A 396 -9.46 -37.26 -2.50
CA ALA A 396 -8.31 -37.48 -3.38
C ALA A 396 -7.47 -38.67 -2.90
N SER A 397 -7.21 -39.61 -3.81
CA SER A 397 -6.32 -40.76 -3.66
C SER A 397 -4.90 -40.41 -4.12
N VAL A 398 -3.92 -41.21 -3.70
CA VAL A 398 -2.52 -41.11 -4.15
C VAL A 398 -2.39 -41.61 -5.61
N GLN A 399 -3.30 -42.47 -6.07
CA GLN A 399 -3.26 -43.06 -7.41
C GLN A 399 -4.47 -42.64 -8.25
N CYS A 400 -4.35 -42.73 -9.59
CA CYS A 400 -5.46 -42.47 -10.51
C CYS A 400 -6.43 -43.66 -10.59
N ASP A 401 -7.01 -44.04 -9.45
CA ASP A 401 -7.96 -45.15 -9.28
C ASP A 401 -9.39 -44.68 -8.95
N GLY A 402 -9.63 -43.38 -8.97
CA GLY A 402 -10.95 -42.78 -8.78
C GLY A 402 -11.85 -42.85 -10.02
N MET A 403 -12.73 -41.86 -10.11
CA MET A 403 -13.74 -41.71 -11.16
C MET A 403 -13.11 -41.47 -12.53
N PHE A 404 -13.83 -41.85 -13.59
CA PHE A 404 -13.48 -41.45 -14.94
C PHE A 404 -13.83 -39.97 -15.13
N VAL A 405 -13.02 -39.20 -15.87
CA VAL A 405 -13.34 -37.78 -16.11
C VAL A 405 -14.67 -37.64 -16.87
N GLY A 406 -14.87 -38.46 -17.91
CA GLY A 406 -16.09 -38.49 -18.71
C GLY A 406 -16.28 -37.23 -19.57
N ASN A 407 -17.42 -37.15 -20.26
CA ASN A 407 -17.88 -35.99 -21.02
C ASN A 407 -19.41 -35.98 -21.08
N ALA A 408 -20.03 -34.85 -21.47
CA ALA A 408 -21.48 -34.71 -21.49
C ALA A 408 -22.23 -35.70 -22.41
N SER A 409 -21.56 -36.25 -23.41
CA SER A 409 -22.16 -37.13 -24.42
C SER A 409 -22.16 -38.61 -24.01
N VAL A 410 -21.55 -38.97 -22.87
CA VAL A 410 -21.53 -40.36 -22.40
C VAL A 410 -22.91 -40.75 -21.88
N ILE A 411 -23.47 -41.83 -22.42
CA ILE A 411 -24.79 -42.38 -22.05
C ILE A 411 -24.60 -43.84 -21.59
N PRO A 412 -25.24 -44.29 -20.50
CA PRO A 412 -26.17 -43.55 -19.64
C PRO A 412 -25.47 -42.51 -18.75
N PHE A 413 -26.23 -41.49 -18.35
CA PHE A 413 -25.77 -40.51 -17.37
C PHE A 413 -25.48 -41.21 -16.04
N SER A 414 -24.21 -41.23 -15.60
CA SER A 414 -23.77 -41.93 -14.40
C SER A 414 -22.84 -41.07 -13.54
N PRO A 415 -23.39 -40.23 -12.63
CA PRO A 415 -22.61 -39.29 -11.83
C PRO A 415 -21.72 -39.99 -10.79
N ARG A 416 -22.03 -41.22 -10.37
CA ARG A 416 -21.12 -42.02 -9.52
C ARG A 416 -19.89 -42.55 -10.26
N LYS A 417 -19.95 -42.63 -11.59
CA LYS A 417 -18.88 -43.19 -12.44
C LYS A 417 -18.04 -42.11 -13.12
N TYR A 418 -18.68 -41.03 -13.56
CA TYR A 418 -18.07 -39.96 -14.34
C TYR A 418 -18.05 -38.64 -13.56
N LEU A 419 -16.87 -38.10 -13.34
CA LEU A 419 -16.62 -36.90 -12.54
C LEU A 419 -17.32 -35.67 -13.13
N TYR A 420 -17.29 -35.51 -14.46
CA TYR A 420 -18.00 -34.40 -15.10
C TYR A 420 -19.54 -34.55 -15.00
N HIS A 421 -20.06 -35.78 -14.92
CA HIS A 421 -21.48 -36.00 -14.66
C HIS A 421 -21.84 -35.65 -13.23
N ALA A 422 -21.00 -36.01 -12.25
CA ALA A 422 -21.18 -35.57 -10.87
C ALA A 422 -21.24 -34.05 -10.75
N TYR A 423 -20.33 -33.34 -11.42
CA TYR A 423 -20.36 -31.87 -11.45
C TYR A 423 -21.65 -31.32 -12.06
N MET A 424 -22.11 -31.87 -13.20
CA MET A 424 -23.38 -31.45 -13.81
C MET A 424 -24.59 -31.73 -12.91
N ALA A 425 -24.59 -32.88 -12.24
CA ALA A 425 -25.61 -33.26 -11.26
C ALA A 425 -25.65 -32.27 -10.09
N TYR A 426 -24.48 -31.96 -9.51
CA TYR A 426 -24.34 -30.96 -8.46
C TYR A 426 -24.80 -29.56 -8.90
N MET A 427 -24.47 -29.14 -10.12
CA MET A 427 -24.94 -27.86 -10.65
C MET A 427 -26.47 -27.83 -10.74
N GLN A 428 -27.08 -28.90 -11.24
CA GLN A 428 -28.53 -29.02 -11.37
C GLN A 428 -29.26 -29.01 -10.01
N SER A 429 -28.78 -29.78 -9.03
CA SER A 429 -29.40 -29.84 -7.70
C SER A 429 -29.35 -28.51 -6.95
N ASN A 430 -28.33 -27.69 -7.20
CA ASN A 430 -28.17 -26.36 -6.62
C ASN A 430 -28.83 -25.24 -7.45
N GLY A 431 -29.63 -25.59 -8.46
CA GLY A 431 -30.32 -24.61 -9.32
C GLY A 431 -29.38 -23.80 -10.23
N LEU A 432 -28.16 -24.29 -10.46
CA LEU A 432 -27.15 -23.64 -11.27
C LEU A 432 -27.17 -24.18 -12.71
N ASN A 433 -27.65 -23.37 -13.64
CA ASN A 433 -27.95 -23.84 -15.01
C ASN A 433 -26.81 -23.65 -16.03
N LYS A 434 -25.63 -23.19 -15.60
CA LYS A 434 -24.50 -22.86 -16.48
C LYS A 434 -23.21 -23.55 -16.01
N PRO A 435 -23.08 -24.88 -16.20
CA PRO A 435 -21.83 -25.58 -15.93
C PRO A 435 -20.70 -25.02 -16.81
N VAL A 436 -19.47 -24.99 -16.27
CA VAL A 436 -18.28 -24.74 -17.09
C VAL A 436 -18.13 -25.84 -18.14
N SER A 437 -17.57 -25.50 -19.31
CA SER A 437 -17.33 -26.49 -20.37
C SER A 437 -16.35 -27.57 -19.92
N LEU A 438 -16.38 -28.77 -20.52
CA LEU A 438 -15.48 -29.87 -20.17
C LEU A 438 -13.99 -29.49 -20.23
N THR A 439 -13.61 -28.73 -21.26
CA THR A 439 -12.23 -28.22 -21.41
C THR A 439 -11.87 -27.35 -20.21
N ARG A 440 -12.77 -26.44 -19.84
CA ARG A 440 -12.57 -25.53 -18.71
C ARG A 440 -12.57 -26.28 -17.38
N PHE A 441 -13.51 -27.20 -17.17
CA PHE A 441 -13.53 -28.12 -16.02
C PHE A 441 -12.17 -28.82 -15.86
N GLY A 442 -11.65 -29.43 -16.93
CA GLY A 442 -10.36 -30.10 -16.88
C GLY A 442 -9.16 -29.20 -16.57
N THR A 443 -9.21 -27.93 -16.98
CA THR A 443 -8.15 -26.93 -16.72
C THR A 443 -8.25 -26.31 -15.32
N ASP A 444 -9.47 -26.12 -14.82
CA ASP A 444 -9.75 -25.39 -13.57
C ASP A 444 -9.73 -26.32 -12.34
N MET A 445 -9.96 -27.63 -12.52
CA MET A 445 -9.98 -28.64 -11.46
C MET A 445 -8.71 -28.68 -10.57
N PRO A 446 -7.46 -28.63 -11.09
CA PRO A 446 -6.27 -28.58 -10.25
C PRO A 446 -6.27 -27.39 -9.27
N GLY A 447 -6.65 -26.21 -9.76
CA GLY A 447 -6.72 -25.00 -8.94
C GLY A 447 -7.82 -25.10 -7.87
N ALA A 448 -9.00 -25.60 -8.25
CA ALA A 448 -10.11 -25.78 -7.32
C ALA A 448 -9.82 -26.81 -6.21
N MET A 449 -9.18 -27.94 -6.55
CA MET A 449 -8.76 -28.95 -5.56
C MET A 449 -7.65 -28.44 -4.65
N ALA A 450 -6.75 -27.60 -5.16
CA ALA A 450 -5.66 -27.01 -4.37
C ALA A 450 -6.17 -26.06 -3.27
N GLU A 451 -7.37 -25.48 -3.39
CA GLU A 451 -8.03 -24.71 -2.31
C GLU A 451 -8.28 -25.57 -1.07
N TYR A 452 -8.49 -26.88 -1.25
CA TYR A 452 -8.65 -27.86 -0.18
C TYR A 452 -7.32 -28.53 0.21
N GLY A 453 -6.19 -28.08 -0.35
CA GLY A 453 -4.89 -28.73 -0.19
C GLY A 453 -4.79 -30.12 -0.83
N LYS A 454 -5.70 -30.45 -1.77
CA LYS A 454 -5.76 -31.74 -2.44
C LYS A 454 -5.12 -31.65 -3.84
N GLU A 455 -4.28 -32.63 -4.18
CA GLU A 455 -3.70 -32.72 -5.52
C GLU A 455 -4.66 -33.43 -6.49
N TYR A 456 -4.86 -32.86 -7.68
CA TYR A 456 -5.66 -33.46 -8.75
C TYR A 456 -4.77 -34.10 -9.81
N LEU A 457 -4.86 -35.42 -9.93
CA LEU A 457 -4.12 -36.23 -10.87
C LEU A 457 -5.06 -36.89 -11.87
N ARG A 458 -4.61 -37.05 -13.11
CA ARG A 458 -5.32 -37.80 -14.15
C ARG A 458 -4.37 -38.57 -15.04
N LYS A 459 -4.76 -39.78 -15.42
CA LYS A 459 -3.99 -40.66 -16.32
C LYS A 459 -4.89 -41.30 -17.36
N LYS A 460 -4.34 -41.53 -18.55
CA LYS A 460 -5.02 -42.33 -19.58
C LYS A 460 -5.03 -43.80 -19.14
N SER A 461 -6.22 -44.38 -19.04
CA SER A 461 -6.46 -45.79 -18.78
C SER A 461 -6.04 -46.63 -19.98
N THR A 462 -5.77 -47.92 -19.75
CA THR A 462 -5.52 -48.93 -20.78
C THR A 462 -6.65 -49.03 -21.81
N LYS A 463 -7.89 -48.66 -21.45
CA LYS A 463 -9.05 -48.62 -22.35
C LYS A 463 -9.25 -47.27 -23.05
N GLY A 464 -8.28 -46.35 -22.99
CA GLY A 464 -8.30 -45.05 -23.67
C GLY A 464 -9.01 -43.92 -22.90
N ASN A 465 -9.84 -44.23 -21.90
CA ASN A 465 -10.52 -43.25 -21.05
C ASN A 465 -9.57 -42.55 -20.08
N ILE A 466 -9.86 -41.31 -19.68
CA ILE A 466 -9.09 -40.61 -18.65
C ILE A 466 -9.66 -40.94 -17.27
N ARG A 467 -8.83 -41.46 -16.37
CA ARG A 467 -9.17 -41.76 -14.98
C ARG A 467 -8.49 -40.75 -14.06
N SER A 468 -9.23 -40.24 -13.07
CA SER A 468 -8.75 -39.30 -12.07
C SER A 468 -8.34 -40.02 -10.78
N ASN A 469 -7.70 -39.31 -9.85
CA ASN A 469 -7.46 -39.78 -8.49
C ASN A 469 -8.60 -39.41 -7.52
N VAL A 470 -9.73 -38.90 -7.99
CA VAL A 470 -10.80 -38.41 -7.11
C VAL A 470 -12.04 -39.28 -7.14
N SER A 471 -12.70 -39.36 -5.99
CA SER A 471 -14.01 -40.00 -5.80
C SER A 471 -14.94 -39.08 -5.01
N LEU A 472 -16.25 -39.33 -5.06
CA LEU A 472 -17.21 -38.62 -4.21
C LEU A 472 -16.99 -39.01 -2.73
N SER A 473 -17.10 -38.04 -1.83
CA SER A 473 -17.24 -38.27 -0.39
C SER A 473 -18.67 -38.66 -0.04
N ASP A 474 -18.89 -39.12 1.19
CA ASP A 474 -20.23 -39.44 1.70
C ASP A 474 -21.15 -38.21 1.71
N ASP A 475 -20.58 -37.01 1.93
CA ASP A 475 -21.31 -35.73 1.87
C ASP A 475 -21.96 -35.46 0.50
N ALA A 476 -21.51 -36.12 -0.58
CA ALA A 476 -22.12 -35.95 -1.89
C ALA A 476 -23.58 -36.44 -1.95
N GLU A 477 -23.99 -37.30 -1.01
CA GLU A 477 -25.38 -37.76 -0.89
C GLU A 477 -26.35 -36.63 -0.52
N GLU A 478 -25.86 -35.46 -0.08
CA GLU A 478 -26.69 -34.27 0.14
C GLU A 478 -27.44 -33.82 -1.13
N TRP A 479 -26.85 -34.04 -2.31
CA TRP A 479 -27.38 -33.51 -3.57
C TRP A 479 -27.50 -34.56 -4.68
N LEU A 480 -26.73 -35.64 -4.61
CA LEU A 480 -26.68 -36.66 -5.65
C LEU A 480 -28.05 -37.34 -5.92
N PRO A 481 -28.85 -37.72 -4.90
CA PRO A 481 -30.16 -38.36 -5.13
C PRO A 481 -31.15 -37.46 -5.86
N ALA A 482 -31.15 -36.16 -5.54
CA ALA A 482 -32.02 -35.18 -6.18
C ALA A 482 -31.68 -34.98 -7.66
N ALA A 483 -30.40 -35.12 -8.03
CA ALA A 483 -29.92 -34.93 -9.39
C ALA A 483 -30.10 -36.15 -10.30
N THR A 484 -30.20 -37.36 -9.73
CA THR A 484 -30.37 -38.61 -10.51
C THR A 484 -31.83 -39.01 -10.74
N GLY A 485 -32.79 -38.30 -10.15
CA GLY A 485 -34.19 -38.71 -10.09
C GLY A 485 -34.31 -39.96 -9.23
N GLY A 486 -34.74 -39.78 -7.97
CA GLY A 486 -34.88 -40.88 -7.02
C GLY A 486 -35.64 -42.06 -7.63
N THR A 487 -34.93 -43.16 -7.81
CA THR A 487 -35.53 -44.48 -7.87
C THR A 487 -34.98 -45.20 -6.64
N GLU A 488 -35.84 -45.35 -5.63
CA GLU A 488 -35.71 -46.43 -4.66
C GLU A 488 -35.61 -47.79 -5.38
#